data_AF-A0A6A8QBN6-F1
#
_entry.id   AF-A0A6A8QBN6-F1
#
_cell.length_a   1.000
_cell.length_b   1.000
_cell.length_c   1.000
_cell.angle_alpha   90.00
_cell.angle_beta   90.00
_cell.angle_gamma   90.00
#
_symmetry.space_group_name_H-M   'P 1'
#
loop_
_entity.id
_entity.type
_entity.pdbx_description
1 polymer ?
#
loop_
_entity_poly.entity_id
_entity_poly.type
_entity_poly.pdbx_seq_one_letter_code
_entity_poly.pdbx_strand_id
1 'polypeptide(L)'
;MEIPYDLAPPVQLAPTADLARHFMECGALNTNISLAPGKRLVITDDLLNGTITDMAAMTMAVIVSRDSQVARAALIPLGIAACRADAAAKERFERLFQLIEEQAFDPGVRGAVDALIVGRFREAQIRELVEELGGAVGPARVRYKAFLDTVRQMVDRRISGAAFLDEFIEFTHAVAGKLDFGIYSMCVDRLFGSANIPMSVKAFLLREVLRFPNLIRRELLTNLLASAASPDELVRYARVEMAGVLGRDQLREVFLFTTLKLSWQARQAILAAAPSGA
;
A
#
# COMPACT_ATOMS: atom_id res chain seq x y z
N MET A 1 44.14 5.67 -12.34
CA MET A 1 43.57 5.49 -10.99
C MET A 1 42.16 4.98 -11.19
N GLU A 2 42.04 3.66 -11.35
CA GLU A 2 40.76 2.99 -11.62
C GLU A 2 40.02 2.83 -10.30
N ILE A 3 38.78 3.31 -10.25
CA ILE A 3 37.88 3.08 -9.13
C ILE A 3 37.25 1.71 -9.40
N PRO A 4 37.50 0.68 -8.57
CA PRO A 4 36.81 -0.59 -8.73
C PRO A 4 35.37 -0.38 -8.25
N TYR A 5 34.46 -0.20 -9.19
CA TYR A 5 33.05 -0.44 -8.92
C TYR A 5 32.89 -1.95 -8.75
N ASP A 6 32.97 -2.41 -7.51
CA ASP A 6 32.38 -3.68 -7.13
C ASP A 6 30.86 -3.48 -7.20
N LEU A 7 30.32 -3.60 -8.42
CA LEU A 7 28.90 -3.67 -8.66
C LEU A 7 28.44 -4.97 -7.99
N ALA A 8 27.93 -4.84 -6.77
CA ALA A 8 27.13 -5.90 -6.16
C ALA A 8 26.21 -6.49 -7.25
N PRO A 9 26.10 -7.82 -7.34
CA PRO A 9 25.34 -8.45 -8.41
C PRO A 9 23.94 -7.82 -8.47
N PRO A 10 23.37 -7.60 -9.67
CA PRO A 10 22.02 -7.08 -9.79
C PRO A 10 21.12 -7.92 -8.91
N VAL A 11 20.36 -7.29 -8.01
CA VAL A 11 19.54 -7.98 -7.01
C VAL A 11 18.67 -9.01 -7.74
N GLN A 12 19.10 -10.27 -7.69
CA GLN A 12 18.38 -11.40 -8.27
C GLN A 12 17.29 -11.78 -7.28
N LEU A 13 16.15 -11.09 -7.33
CA LEU A 13 14.98 -11.47 -6.55
C LEU A 13 14.39 -12.74 -7.17
N ALA A 14 14.48 -13.88 -6.50
CA ALA A 14 13.86 -15.13 -6.94
C ALA A 14 12.33 -14.97 -7.13
N PRO A 15 11.65 -15.86 -7.89
CA PRO A 15 10.19 -15.91 -7.91
C PRO A 15 9.71 -16.08 -6.47
N THR A 16 8.73 -15.27 -6.04
CA THR A 16 8.28 -15.16 -4.65
C THR A 16 7.91 -16.51 -4.04
N ALA A 17 8.72 -16.99 -3.10
CA ALA A 17 8.38 -18.07 -2.19
C ALA A 17 8.27 -17.59 -0.73
N ASP A 18 8.73 -16.38 -0.41
CA ASP A 18 8.71 -15.84 0.96
C ASP A 18 8.16 -14.40 0.95
N LEU A 19 6.90 -14.27 1.37
CA LEU A 19 6.20 -13.00 1.47
C LEU A 19 6.73 -12.15 2.64
N ALA A 20 7.22 -12.77 3.71
CA ALA A 20 7.81 -12.07 4.84
C ALA A 20 9.08 -11.32 4.40
N ARG A 21 9.93 -12.00 3.62
CA ARG A 21 11.10 -11.37 3.00
C ARG A 21 10.72 -10.21 2.10
N HIS A 22 9.72 -10.37 1.24
CA HIS A 22 9.27 -9.30 0.37
C HIS A 22 8.75 -8.08 1.17
N PHE A 23 8.04 -8.30 2.27
CA PHE A 23 7.62 -7.20 3.14
C PHE A 23 8.81 -6.49 3.80
N MET A 24 9.83 -7.23 4.25
CA MET A 24 11.07 -6.60 4.73
C MET A 24 11.74 -5.73 3.66
N GLU A 25 11.78 -6.19 2.42
CA GLU A 25 12.32 -5.43 1.28
C GLU A 25 11.48 -4.16 1.03
N CYS A 26 10.15 -4.24 1.07
CA CYS A 26 9.26 -3.06 1.02
C CYS A 26 9.56 -2.06 2.14
N GLY A 27 9.76 -2.56 3.37
CA GLY A 27 10.10 -1.74 4.54
C GLY A 27 11.44 -1.02 4.38
N ALA A 28 12.46 -1.74 3.91
CA ALA A 28 13.80 -1.18 3.64
C ALA A 28 13.79 -0.12 2.53
N LEU A 29 12.96 -0.33 1.50
CA LEU A 29 12.72 0.67 0.44
C LEU A 29 11.82 1.82 0.87
N ASN A 30 11.33 1.81 2.12
CA ASN A 30 10.40 2.78 2.66
C ASN A 30 9.12 2.91 1.82
N THR A 31 8.55 1.79 1.36
CA THR A 31 7.32 1.71 0.54
C THR A 31 6.21 0.95 1.26
N ASN A 32 4.95 1.16 0.87
CA ASN A 32 3.86 0.29 1.28
C ASN A 32 4.07 -1.15 0.79
N ILE A 33 3.60 -2.09 1.60
CA ILE A 33 3.74 -3.52 1.30
C ILE A 33 2.82 -3.93 0.14
N SER A 34 3.30 -4.86 -0.69
CA SER A 34 2.59 -5.38 -1.86
C SER A 34 2.61 -6.90 -1.87
N LEU A 35 1.65 -7.54 -2.54
CA LEU A 35 1.54 -9.02 -2.53
C LEU A 35 2.73 -9.73 -3.19
N ALA A 36 3.45 -9.03 -4.06
CA ALA A 36 4.71 -9.45 -4.67
C ALA A 36 5.30 -8.24 -5.41
N PRO A 37 6.58 -8.30 -5.81
CA PRO A 37 7.20 -7.25 -6.61
C PRO A 37 6.35 -6.88 -7.84
N GLY A 38 5.96 -5.62 -7.95
CA GLY A 38 5.16 -5.09 -9.07
C GLY A 38 3.68 -5.50 -9.08
N LYS A 39 3.20 -6.23 -8.06
CA LYS A 39 1.77 -6.53 -7.87
C LYS A 39 1.07 -5.44 -7.06
N ARG A 40 -0.25 -5.60 -6.84
CA ARG A 40 -1.05 -4.66 -6.05
C ARG A 40 -0.57 -4.60 -4.60
N LEU A 41 -0.83 -3.45 -3.97
CA LEU A 41 -0.62 -3.23 -2.54
C LEU A 41 -1.50 -4.18 -1.72
N VAL A 42 -1.01 -4.53 -0.53
CA VAL A 42 -1.78 -5.29 0.47
C VAL A 42 -2.87 -4.37 1.03
N ILE A 43 -4.06 -4.93 1.21
CA ILE A 43 -5.18 -4.26 1.87
C ILE A 43 -5.58 -5.01 3.13
N THR A 44 -6.35 -4.36 4.00
CA THR A 44 -6.86 -4.94 5.25
C THR A 44 -7.56 -6.28 5.03
N ASP A 45 -8.34 -6.41 3.95
CA ASP A 45 -9.07 -7.64 3.61
C ASP A 45 -8.14 -8.83 3.30
N ASP A 46 -6.93 -8.60 2.79
CA ASP A 46 -5.99 -9.69 2.48
C ASP A 46 -5.57 -10.44 3.75
N LEU A 47 -5.52 -9.72 4.87
CA LEU A 47 -5.11 -10.23 6.18
C LEU A 47 -6.31 -10.81 6.93
N LEU A 48 -7.44 -10.11 6.91
CA LEU A 48 -8.65 -10.51 7.65
C LEU A 48 -9.37 -11.71 7.01
N ASN A 49 -9.35 -11.83 5.68
CA ASN A 49 -10.02 -12.91 4.96
C ASN A 49 -9.10 -14.10 4.65
N GLY A 50 -7.87 -14.10 5.17
CA GLY A 50 -6.94 -15.22 5.00
C GLY A 50 -6.35 -15.36 3.61
N THR A 51 -6.19 -14.27 2.85
CA THR A 51 -5.35 -14.29 1.62
C THR A 51 -3.87 -14.43 2.00
N ILE A 52 -3.47 -13.80 3.11
CA ILE A 52 -2.16 -13.96 3.73
C ILE A 52 -2.36 -14.75 5.02
N THR A 53 -1.88 -16.00 5.05
CA THR A 53 -1.99 -16.88 6.22
C THR A 53 -0.66 -17.17 6.90
N ASP A 54 0.45 -16.80 6.26
CA ASP A 54 1.79 -17.03 6.80
C ASP A 54 2.07 -16.10 7.99
N MET A 55 2.44 -16.69 9.13
CA MET A 55 2.66 -15.95 10.38
C MET A 55 3.87 -15.02 10.30
N ALA A 56 4.91 -15.42 9.56
CA ALA A 56 6.09 -14.56 9.36
C ALA A 56 5.72 -13.34 8.52
N ALA A 57 4.95 -13.53 7.45
CA ALA A 57 4.44 -12.44 6.62
C ALA A 57 3.52 -11.51 7.41
N MET A 58 2.60 -12.04 8.22
CA MET A 58 1.75 -11.20 9.08
C MET A 58 2.59 -10.41 10.10
N THR A 59 3.56 -11.05 10.75
CA THR A 59 4.49 -10.38 11.66
C THR A 59 5.22 -9.24 10.96
N MET A 60 5.79 -9.50 9.78
CA MET A 60 6.47 -8.47 9.01
C MET A 60 5.53 -7.35 8.58
N ALA A 61 4.28 -7.67 8.20
CA ALA A 61 3.28 -6.65 7.87
C ALA A 61 2.97 -5.74 9.06
N VAL A 62 2.86 -6.28 10.27
CA VAL A 62 2.69 -5.49 11.50
C VAL A 62 3.89 -4.57 11.73
N ILE A 63 5.11 -5.07 11.52
CA ILE A 63 6.34 -4.32 11.81
C ILE A 63 6.60 -3.22 10.76
N VAL A 64 6.54 -3.57 9.47
CA VAL A 64 7.12 -2.74 8.39
C VAL A 64 6.09 -1.95 7.58
N SER A 65 4.79 -2.22 7.74
CA SER A 65 3.76 -1.51 6.99
C SER A 65 3.79 -0.01 7.29
N ARG A 66 3.64 0.80 6.24
CA ARG A 66 3.47 2.25 6.33
C ARG A 66 2.00 2.68 6.35
N ASP A 67 1.10 1.72 6.17
CA ASP A 67 -0.33 1.88 6.33
C ASP A 67 -0.76 1.31 7.69
N SER A 68 -1.27 2.20 8.55
CA SER A 68 -1.69 1.88 9.91
C SER A 68 -2.84 0.88 9.96
N GLN A 69 -3.77 0.96 9.01
CA GLN A 69 -4.92 0.06 8.94
C GLN A 69 -4.47 -1.35 8.57
N VAL A 70 -3.55 -1.46 7.60
CA VAL A 70 -2.95 -2.75 7.21
C VAL A 70 -2.11 -3.34 8.34
N ALA A 71 -1.32 -2.53 9.04
CA ALA A 71 -0.51 -2.99 10.16
C ALA A 71 -1.39 -3.54 11.31
N ARG A 72 -2.46 -2.82 11.67
CA ARG A 72 -3.43 -3.25 12.69
C ARG A 72 -4.22 -4.49 12.23
N ALA A 73 -4.61 -4.57 10.97
CA ALA A 73 -5.29 -5.74 10.42
C ALA A 73 -4.44 -7.01 10.50
N ALA A 74 -3.11 -6.89 10.33
CA ALA A 74 -2.18 -8.01 10.46
C ALA A 74 -2.01 -8.47 11.92
N LEU A 75 -2.20 -7.57 12.89
CA LEU A 75 -2.07 -7.88 14.32
C LEU A 75 -3.22 -8.76 14.83
N ILE A 76 -4.43 -8.59 14.31
CA ILE A 76 -5.63 -9.34 14.73
C ILE A 76 -5.45 -10.86 14.61
N PRO A 77 -5.11 -11.45 13.44
CA PRO A 77 -4.92 -12.89 13.32
C PRO A 77 -3.78 -13.42 14.20
N LEU A 78 -2.70 -12.64 14.40
CA LEU A 78 -1.63 -12.99 15.35
C LEU A 78 -2.16 -13.05 16.79
N GLY A 79 -2.98 -12.07 17.20
CA GLY A 79 -3.60 -12.04 18.52
C GLY A 79 -4.55 -13.22 18.74
N ILE A 80 -5.34 -13.58 17.73
CA ILE A 80 -6.22 -14.76 17.76
C ILE A 80 -5.40 -16.05 17.91
N ALA A 81 -4.29 -16.17 17.18
CA ALA A 81 -3.38 -17.31 17.30
C ALA A 81 -2.80 -17.42 18.72
N ALA A 82 -2.36 -16.29 19.30
CA ALA A 82 -1.85 -16.22 20.67
C ALA A 82 -2.91 -16.55 21.73
N CYS A 83 -4.16 -16.10 21.54
CA CYS A 83 -5.28 -16.41 22.43
C CYS A 83 -5.55 -17.93 22.51
N ARG A 84 -5.44 -18.63 21.38
CA ARG A 84 -5.69 -20.07 21.24
C ARG A 84 -4.49 -20.95 21.59
N ALA A 85 -3.32 -20.36 21.78
CA ALA A 85 -2.08 -21.07 22.08
C ALA A 85 -2.10 -21.70 23.48
N ASP A 86 -1.36 -22.79 23.67
CA ASP A 86 -1.10 -23.37 24.99
C ASP A 86 -0.13 -22.50 25.80
N ALA A 87 0.12 -22.84 27.07
CA ALA A 87 0.95 -22.02 27.95
C ALA A 87 2.39 -21.84 27.43
N ALA A 88 2.99 -22.87 26.82
CA ALA A 88 4.35 -22.82 26.30
C ALA A 88 4.46 -22.03 24.98
N ALA A 89 3.43 -22.11 24.13
CA ALA A 89 3.33 -21.28 22.93
C ALA A 89 2.97 -19.83 23.26
N LYS A 90 2.20 -19.56 24.33
CA LYS A 90 1.91 -18.20 24.79
C LYS A 90 3.17 -17.44 25.15
N GLU A 91 4.11 -18.04 25.87
CA GLU A 91 5.40 -17.38 26.17
C GLU A 91 6.16 -16.99 24.89
N ARG A 92 6.11 -17.83 23.84
CA ARG A 92 6.69 -17.51 22.53
C ARG A 92 5.97 -16.35 21.85
N PHE A 93 4.64 -16.29 21.96
CA PHE A 93 3.85 -15.16 21.46
C PHE A 93 4.12 -13.87 22.25
N GLU A 94 4.29 -13.93 23.57
CA GLU A 94 4.67 -12.75 24.37
C GLU A 94 6.00 -12.16 23.89
N ARG A 95 7.02 -13.01 23.68
CA ARG A 95 8.31 -12.58 23.13
C ARG A 95 8.19 -12.02 21.72
N LEU A 96 7.38 -12.64 20.86
CA LEU A 96 7.12 -12.14 19.50
C LEU A 96 6.48 -10.76 19.54
N PHE A 97 5.47 -10.58 20.40
CA PHE A 97 4.75 -9.31 20.53
C PHE A 97 5.66 -8.23 21.12
N GLN A 98 6.53 -8.55 22.07
CA GLN A 98 7.56 -7.60 22.54
C GLN A 98 8.47 -7.13 21.40
N LEU A 99 8.94 -8.05 20.53
CA LEU A 99 9.72 -7.67 19.35
C LEU A 99 8.94 -6.78 18.39
N ILE A 100 7.64 -7.05 18.20
CA ILE A 100 6.78 -6.19 17.38
C ILE A 100 6.65 -4.80 18.01
N GLU A 101 6.43 -4.71 19.33
CA GLU A 101 6.32 -3.44 20.05
C GLU A 101 7.58 -2.58 19.87
N GLU A 102 8.76 -3.19 19.97
CA GLU A 102 10.05 -2.49 19.82
C GLU A 102 10.31 -2.03 18.39
N GLN A 103 9.95 -2.84 17.39
CA GLN A 103 10.38 -2.67 16.00
C GLN A 103 9.32 -2.03 15.08
N ALA A 104 8.04 -2.08 15.45
CA ALA A 104 6.97 -1.64 14.55
C ALA A 104 7.11 -0.17 14.16
N PHE A 105 6.93 0.16 12.88
CA PHE A 105 7.03 1.53 12.38
C PHE A 105 5.84 2.41 12.79
N ASP A 106 4.66 1.82 12.98
CA ASP A 106 3.45 2.53 13.39
C ASP A 106 3.36 2.60 14.93
N PRO A 107 3.35 3.79 15.54
CA PRO A 107 3.25 3.93 17.00
C PRO A 107 1.93 3.41 17.59
N GLY A 108 0.83 3.49 16.83
CA GLY A 108 -0.48 2.99 17.27
C GLY A 108 -0.51 1.47 17.37
N VAL A 109 0.24 0.77 16.50
CA VAL A 109 0.45 -0.68 16.61
C VAL A 109 1.19 -1.03 17.89
N ARG A 110 2.22 -0.27 18.29
CA ARG A 110 2.97 -0.53 19.53
C ARG A 110 2.05 -0.50 20.76
N GLY A 111 1.18 0.52 20.85
CA GLY A 111 0.19 0.61 21.92
C GLY A 111 -0.82 -0.55 21.92
N ALA A 112 -1.29 -0.97 20.74
CA ALA A 112 -2.19 -2.12 20.62
C ALA A 112 -1.51 -3.44 21.03
N VAL A 113 -0.21 -3.59 20.73
CA VAL A 113 0.60 -4.75 21.10
C VAL A 113 0.80 -4.82 22.62
N ASP A 114 1.16 -3.69 23.27
CA ASP A 114 1.27 -3.61 24.73
C ASP A 114 -0.04 -4.01 25.43
N ALA A 115 -1.18 -3.49 24.97
CA ALA A 115 -2.49 -3.87 25.49
C ALA A 115 -2.78 -5.38 25.39
N LEU A 116 -2.37 -6.01 24.28
CA LEU A 116 -2.50 -7.47 24.08
C LEU A 116 -1.60 -8.26 25.02
N ILE A 117 -0.36 -7.81 25.26
CA ILE A 117 0.59 -8.43 26.21
C ILE A 117 0.04 -8.32 27.64
N VAL A 118 -0.31 -7.10 28.09
CA VAL A 118 -0.86 -6.84 29.43
C VAL A 118 -2.16 -7.63 29.66
N GLY A 119 -3.00 -7.70 28.62
CA GLY A 119 -4.23 -8.48 28.62
C GLY A 119 -4.01 -10.00 28.59
N ARG A 120 -2.78 -10.50 28.44
CA ARG A 120 -2.43 -11.91 28.23
C ARG A 120 -3.22 -12.55 27.08
N PHE A 121 -3.37 -11.82 25.98
CA PHE A 121 -4.09 -12.23 24.76
C PHE A 121 -5.55 -12.67 25.01
N ARG A 122 -6.25 -12.03 25.97
CA ARG A 122 -7.68 -12.28 26.18
C ARG A 122 -8.48 -11.84 24.95
N GLU A 123 -9.54 -12.62 24.66
CA GLU A 123 -10.45 -12.33 23.55
C GLU A 123 -11.05 -10.91 23.59
N ALA A 124 -11.29 -10.38 24.78
CA ALA A 124 -11.82 -9.01 24.95
C ALA A 124 -10.91 -7.94 24.32
N GLN A 125 -9.59 -8.06 24.47
CA GLN A 125 -8.63 -7.09 23.91
C GLN A 125 -8.53 -7.20 22.39
N ILE A 126 -8.65 -8.43 21.87
CA ILE A 126 -8.68 -8.66 20.41
C ILE A 126 -9.98 -8.08 19.82
N ARG A 127 -11.10 -8.22 20.53
CA ARG A 127 -12.39 -7.68 20.09
C ARG A 127 -12.36 -6.15 20.05
N GLU A 128 -11.77 -5.50 21.05
CA GLU A 128 -11.57 -4.04 21.07
C GLU A 128 -10.76 -3.57 19.86
N LEU A 129 -9.66 -4.26 19.53
CA LEU A 129 -8.88 -3.96 18.32
C LEU A 129 -9.69 -4.12 17.01
N VAL A 130 -10.53 -5.16 16.93
CA VAL A 130 -11.42 -5.38 15.77
C VAL A 130 -12.46 -4.27 15.67
N GLU A 131 -13.05 -3.85 16.80
CA GLU A 131 -14.04 -2.78 16.86
C GLU A 131 -13.44 -1.43 16.48
N GLU A 132 -12.24 -1.10 16.97
CA GLU A 132 -11.52 0.12 16.58
C GLU A 132 -11.21 0.15 15.07
N LEU A 133 -10.66 -0.96 14.54
CA LEU A 133 -10.34 -1.07 13.12
C LEU A 133 -11.62 -0.95 12.27
N GLY A 134 -12.69 -1.65 12.67
CA GLY A 134 -13.99 -1.59 11.99
C GLY A 134 -14.64 -0.21 12.06
N GLY A 135 -14.49 0.49 13.19
CA GLY A 135 -14.97 1.85 13.41
C GLY A 135 -14.24 2.89 12.54
N ALA A 136 -12.96 2.66 12.22
CA ALA A 136 -12.20 3.53 11.33
C ALA A 136 -12.45 3.20 9.84
N VAL A 137 -12.26 1.94 9.46
CA VAL A 137 -12.29 1.48 8.06
C VAL A 137 -13.71 1.42 7.50
N GLY A 138 -14.71 1.05 8.33
CA GLY A 138 -16.10 0.91 7.93
C GLY A 138 -16.70 2.19 7.32
N PRO A 139 -16.71 3.32 8.06
CA PRO A 139 -17.17 4.61 7.53
C PRO A 139 -16.39 5.07 6.31
N ALA A 140 -15.08 4.85 6.29
CA ALA A 140 -14.23 5.22 5.16
C ALA A 140 -14.59 4.43 3.89
N ARG A 141 -14.95 3.13 4.03
CA ARG A 141 -15.44 2.31 2.91
C ARG A 141 -16.82 2.73 2.43
N VAL A 142 -17.71 3.17 3.31
CA VAL A 142 -19.00 3.75 2.90
C VAL A 142 -18.75 5.03 2.09
N ARG A 143 -17.86 5.90 2.57
CA ARG A 143 -17.47 7.13 1.86
C ARG A 143 -16.83 6.84 0.50
N TYR A 144 -16.00 5.80 0.41
CA TYR A 144 -15.43 5.31 -0.86
C TYR A 144 -16.51 4.85 -1.84
N LYS A 145 -17.48 4.05 -1.39
CA LYS A 145 -18.61 3.63 -2.25
C LYS A 145 -19.41 4.83 -2.77
N ALA A 146 -19.70 5.81 -1.90
CA ALA A 146 -20.37 7.04 -2.31
C ALA A 146 -19.53 7.83 -3.33
N PHE A 147 -18.20 7.88 -3.17
CA PHE A 147 -17.32 8.53 -4.14
C PHE A 147 -17.34 7.82 -5.51
N LEU A 148 -17.42 6.49 -5.55
CA LEU A 148 -17.56 5.76 -6.81
C LEU A 148 -18.86 6.12 -7.56
N ASP A 149 -19.93 6.45 -6.84
CA ASP A 149 -21.15 6.97 -7.45
C ASP A 149 -20.94 8.37 -8.06
N THR A 150 -20.13 9.22 -7.43
CA THR A 150 -19.71 10.51 -8.04
C THR A 150 -18.91 10.29 -9.32
N VAL A 151 -17.96 9.34 -9.32
CA VAL A 151 -17.19 8.98 -10.52
C VAL A 151 -18.14 8.57 -11.65
N ARG A 152 -19.14 7.72 -11.34
CA ARG A 152 -20.16 7.32 -12.32
C ARG A 152 -20.96 8.52 -12.83
N GLN A 153 -21.41 9.42 -11.95
CA GLN A 153 -22.13 10.62 -12.36
C GLN A 153 -21.29 11.53 -13.27
N MET A 154 -19.98 11.63 -13.03
CA MET A 154 -19.08 12.39 -13.91
C MET A 154 -18.95 11.73 -15.28
N VAL A 155 -18.77 10.40 -15.33
CA VAL A 155 -18.71 9.63 -16.59
C VAL A 155 -20.00 9.79 -17.38
N ASP A 156 -21.14 9.77 -16.69
CA ASP A 156 -22.47 10.00 -17.27
C ASP A 156 -22.75 11.48 -17.59
N ARG A 157 -21.77 12.38 -17.38
CA ARG A 157 -21.86 13.83 -17.61
C ARG A 157 -22.98 14.52 -16.82
N ARG A 158 -23.39 13.94 -15.70
CA ARG A 158 -24.41 14.50 -14.78
C ARG A 158 -23.83 15.55 -13.85
N ILE A 159 -22.51 15.54 -13.65
CA ILE A 159 -21.78 16.57 -12.89
C ILE A 159 -20.63 17.12 -13.72
N SER A 160 -20.21 18.35 -13.41
CA SER A 160 -19.06 18.98 -14.05
C SER A 160 -17.74 18.42 -13.50
N GLY A 161 -16.66 18.57 -14.27
CA GLY A 161 -15.32 18.21 -13.81
C GLY A 161 -14.89 18.98 -12.56
N ALA A 162 -15.29 20.25 -12.40
CA ALA A 162 -15.03 21.03 -11.19
C ALA A 162 -15.75 20.46 -9.97
N ALA A 163 -17.04 20.15 -10.08
CA ALA A 163 -17.80 19.53 -8.99
C ALA A 163 -17.23 18.17 -8.59
N PHE A 164 -16.75 17.38 -9.56
CA PHE A 164 -16.04 16.14 -9.27
C PHE A 164 -14.74 16.36 -8.49
N LEU A 165 -13.97 17.42 -8.80
CA LEU A 165 -12.71 17.72 -8.13
C LEU A 165 -12.92 18.15 -6.68
N ASP A 166 -13.93 19.00 -6.43
CA ASP A 166 -14.30 19.40 -5.06
C ASP A 166 -14.64 18.17 -4.23
N GLU A 167 -15.45 17.28 -4.80
CA GLU A 167 -15.84 16.01 -4.18
C GLU A 167 -14.66 15.04 -4.01
N PHE A 168 -13.69 15.02 -4.93
CA PHE A 168 -12.46 14.24 -4.78
C PHE A 168 -11.58 14.74 -3.63
N ILE A 169 -11.46 16.06 -3.47
CA ILE A 169 -10.71 16.68 -2.38
C ILE A 169 -11.40 16.36 -1.05
N GLU A 170 -12.72 16.55 -0.96
CA GLU A 170 -13.49 16.21 0.23
C GLU A 170 -13.39 14.73 0.58
N PHE A 171 -13.54 13.84 -0.42
CA PHE A 171 -13.33 12.41 -0.27
C PHE A 171 -11.95 12.10 0.31
N THR A 172 -10.90 12.66 -0.28
CA THR A 172 -9.51 12.43 0.13
C THR A 172 -9.30 12.83 1.60
N HIS A 173 -9.81 14.00 2.01
CA HIS A 173 -9.72 14.44 3.40
C HIS A 173 -10.53 13.55 4.35
N ALA A 174 -11.73 13.11 3.94
CA ALA A 174 -12.59 12.28 4.78
C ALA A 174 -11.98 10.90 5.07
N VAL A 175 -11.23 10.34 4.12
CA VAL A 175 -10.66 8.98 4.22
C VAL A 175 -9.18 8.92 4.61
N ALA A 176 -8.49 10.06 4.64
CA ALA A 176 -7.07 10.13 4.99
C ALA A 176 -6.78 9.45 6.34
N GLY A 177 -5.88 8.45 6.31
CA GLY A 177 -5.49 7.68 7.50
C GLY A 177 -6.54 6.70 8.05
N LYS A 178 -7.74 6.64 7.44
CA LYS A 178 -8.85 5.79 7.86
C LYS A 178 -9.18 4.70 6.85
N LEU A 179 -8.97 4.99 5.56
CA LEU A 179 -9.03 4.00 4.49
C LEU A 179 -7.63 3.45 4.25
N ASP A 180 -7.57 2.15 3.97
CA ASP A 180 -6.34 1.53 3.52
C ASP A 180 -5.86 2.17 2.20
N PHE A 181 -4.59 2.52 2.17
CA PHE A 181 -3.94 3.19 1.06
C PHE A 181 -3.95 2.32 -0.20
N GLY A 182 -3.97 0.99 -0.06
CA GLY A 182 -4.13 0.08 -1.19
C GLY A 182 -5.43 0.30 -1.97
N ILE A 183 -6.58 0.41 -1.31
CA ILE A 183 -7.86 0.74 -1.98
C ILE A 183 -7.80 2.15 -2.59
N TYR A 184 -7.28 3.14 -1.85
CA TYR A 184 -7.18 4.51 -2.34
C TYR A 184 -6.30 4.61 -3.60
N SER A 185 -5.10 4.01 -3.56
CA SER A 185 -4.15 3.98 -4.67
C SER A 185 -4.76 3.31 -5.90
N MET A 186 -5.43 2.18 -5.73
CA MET A 186 -6.13 1.50 -6.82
C MET A 186 -7.25 2.37 -7.42
N CYS A 187 -7.95 3.16 -6.61
CA CYS A 187 -8.95 4.11 -7.11
C CYS A 187 -8.32 5.16 -8.01
N VAL A 188 -7.24 5.80 -7.55
CA VAL A 188 -6.51 6.82 -8.30
C VAL A 188 -5.95 6.24 -9.61
N ASP A 189 -5.36 5.05 -9.56
CA ASP A 189 -4.82 4.37 -10.74
C ASP A 189 -5.93 4.10 -11.79
N ARG A 190 -7.12 3.70 -11.35
CA ARG A 190 -8.29 3.51 -12.25
C ARG A 190 -8.79 4.81 -12.85
N LEU A 191 -8.77 5.92 -12.10
CA LEU A 191 -9.13 7.23 -12.62
C LEU A 191 -8.16 7.68 -13.71
N PHE A 192 -6.86 7.51 -13.50
CA PHE A 192 -5.85 7.82 -14.51
C PHE A 192 -5.92 6.92 -15.73
N GLY A 193 -6.17 5.62 -15.55
CA GLY A 193 -6.23 4.65 -16.64
C GLY A 193 -7.53 4.65 -17.46
N SER A 194 -8.64 5.13 -16.90
CA SER A 194 -9.95 5.04 -17.57
C SER A 194 -10.07 6.01 -18.76
N ALA A 195 -10.45 5.49 -19.93
CA ALA A 195 -10.71 6.29 -21.12
C ALA A 195 -11.95 7.20 -20.99
N ASN A 196 -12.87 6.87 -20.09
CA ASN A 196 -14.11 7.62 -19.86
C ASN A 196 -13.91 8.89 -19.03
N ILE A 197 -12.72 9.07 -18.43
CA ILE A 197 -12.39 10.24 -17.61
C ILE A 197 -11.70 11.27 -18.50
N PRO A 198 -12.22 12.51 -18.59
CA PRO A 198 -11.60 13.55 -19.42
C PRO A 198 -10.16 13.86 -19.02
N MET A 199 -9.31 14.17 -20.00
CA MET A 199 -7.90 14.51 -19.75
C MET A 199 -7.73 15.71 -18.81
N SER A 200 -8.61 16.71 -18.91
CA SER A 200 -8.61 17.87 -18.00
C SER A 200 -8.75 17.45 -16.54
N VAL A 201 -9.68 16.53 -16.24
CA VAL A 201 -9.88 16.00 -14.88
C VAL A 201 -8.63 15.25 -14.41
N LYS A 202 -8.03 14.42 -15.26
CA LYS A 202 -6.77 13.71 -14.93
C LYS A 202 -5.62 14.68 -14.63
N ALA A 203 -5.50 15.75 -15.40
CA ALA A 203 -4.49 16.79 -15.16
C ALA A 203 -4.68 17.49 -13.81
N PHE A 204 -5.94 17.78 -13.42
CA PHE A 204 -6.23 18.33 -12.10
C PHE A 204 -5.95 17.33 -10.97
N LEU A 205 -6.39 16.09 -11.11
CA LEU A 205 -6.11 15.02 -10.13
C LEU A 205 -4.59 14.88 -9.90
N LEU A 206 -3.79 14.91 -10.97
CA LEU A 206 -2.33 14.91 -10.86
C LEU A 206 -1.79 16.09 -10.04
N ARG A 207 -2.32 17.31 -10.26
CA ARG A 207 -1.90 18.49 -9.50
C ARG A 207 -2.24 18.37 -8.01
N GLU A 208 -3.38 17.78 -7.68
CA GLU A 208 -3.71 17.48 -6.28
C GLU A 208 -2.80 16.40 -5.69
N VAL A 209 -2.52 15.32 -6.43
CA VAL A 209 -1.54 14.29 -6.01
C VAL A 209 -0.16 14.88 -5.74
N LEU A 210 0.26 15.88 -6.53
CA LEU A 210 1.54 16.57 -6.32
C LEU A 210 1.61 17.33 -4.98
N ARG A 211 0.49 17.59 -4.31
CA ARG A 211 0.44 18.23 -2.98
C ARG A 211 0.47 17.25 -1.82
N PHE A 212 0.35 15.95 -2.08
CA PHE A 212 0.31 14.94 -1.03
C PHE A 212 1.67 14.77 -0.31
N PRO A 213 1.66 14.21 0.92
CA PRO A 213 2.89 13.86 1.63
C PRO A 213 3.84 13.00 0.77
N ASN A 214 5.14 13.15 0.98
CA ASN A 214 6.19 12.58 0.12
C ASN A 214 5.99 11.10 -0.20
N LEU A 215 5.72 10.27 0.82
CA LEU A 215 5.54 8.83 0.65
C LEU A 215 4.34 8.51 -0.28
N ILE A 216 3.18 9.08 0.04
CA ILE A 216 1.94 8.89 -0.73
C ILE A 216 2.12 9.38 -2.16
N ARG A 217 2.64 10.60 -2.32
CA ARG A 217 2.87 11.22 -3.63
C ARG A 217 3.80 10.38 -4.48
N ARG A 218 4.92 9.91 -3.93
CA ARG A 218 5.89 9.09 -4.64
C ARG A 218 5.24 7.81 -5.16
N GLU A 219 4.47 7.11 -4.32
CA GLU A 219 3.82 5.87 -4.73
C GLU A 219 2.77 6.07 -5.83
N LEU A 220 1.91 7.09 -5.71
CA LEU A 220 0.90 7.38 -6.73
C LEU A 220 1.54 7.80 -8.06
N LEU A 221 2.60 8.61 -8.03
CA LEU A 221 3.33 9.00 -9.24
C LEU A 221 4.07 7.82 -9.86
N THR A 222 4.71 6.97 -9.05
CA THR A 222 5.32 5.72 -9.53
C THR A 222 4.29 4.83 -10.22
N ASN A 223 3.08 4.69 -9.64
CA ASN A 223 2.02 3.90 -10.26
C ASN A 223 1.55 4.51 -11.58
N LEU A 224 1.31 5.83 -11.61
CA LEU A 224 0.93 6.56 -12.82
C LEU A 224 1.92 6.32 -13.96
N LEU A 225 3.22 6.47 -13.69
CA LEU A 225 4.29 6.36 -14.69
C LEU A 225 4.59 4.91 -15.11
N ALA A 226 4.29 3.93 -14.27
CA ALA A 226 4.51 2.50 -14.54
C ALA A 226 3.25 1.77 -15.02
N SER A 227 2.12 2.46 -15.17
CA SER A 227 0.86 1.86 -15.58
C SER A 227 0.71 1.87 -17.10
N ALA A 228 0.50 0.68 -17.69
CA ALA A 228 0.18 0.54 -19.11
C ALA A 228 -1.21 1.09 -19.49
N ALA A 229 -2.09 1.31 -18.51
CA ALA A 229 -3.41 1.88 -18.75
C ALA A 229 -3.39 3.42 -18.82
N SER A 230 -2.32 4.06 -18.30
CA SER A 230 -2.20 5.51 -18.31
C SER A 230 -1.99 6.03 -19.74
N PRO A 231 -2.74 7.04 -20.21
CA PRO A 231 -2.50 7.63 -21.52
C PRO A 231 -1.11 8.27 -21.61
N ASP A 232 -0.41 8.08 -22.72
CA ASP A 232 0.93 8.66 -22.95
C ASP A 232 0.97 10.18 -22.78
N GLU A 233 -0.11 10.86 -23.19
CA GLU A 233 -0.25 12.31 -23.00
C GLU A 233 -0.22 12.70 -21.52
N LEU A 234 -0.93 11.94 -20.66
CA LEU A 234 -0.93 12.17 -19.22
C LEU A 234 0.45 11.88 -18.62
N VAL A 235 1.11 10.81 -19.07
CA VAL A 235 2.46 10.45 -18.60
C VAL A 235 3.46 11.55 -18.95
N ARG A 236 3.42 12.08 -20.19
CA ARG A 236 4.26 13.21 -20.59
C ARG A 236 3.96 14.46 -19.76
N TYR A 237 2.68 14.77 -19.59
CA TYR A 237 2.24 15.90 -18.77
C TYR A 237 2.74 15.78 -17.32
N ALA A 238 2.62 14.59 -16.72
CA ALA A 238 3.11 14.31 -15.37
C ALA A 238 4.62 14.54 -15.22
N ARG A 239 5.43 14.12 -16.20
CA ARG A 239 6.87 14.36 -16.17
C ARG A 239 7.22 15.85 -16.16
N VAL A 240 6.50 16.67 -16.92
CA VAL A 240 6.71 18.12 -16.97
C VAL A 240 6.29 18.78 -15.65
N GLU A 241 5.09 18.47 -15.14
CA GLU A 241 4.59 19.04 -13.88
C GLU A 241 5.47 18.64 -12.68
N MET A 242 5.89 17.37 -12.62
CA MET A 242 6.81 16.90 -11.59
C MET A 242 8.13 17.69 -11.62
N ALA A 243 8.69 17.95 -12.80
CA ALA A 243 9.94 18.71 -12.92
C ALA A 243 9.82 20.16 -12.44
N GLY A 244 8.62 20.74 -12.50
CA GLY A 244 8.34 22.08 -11.99
C GLY A 244 8.09 22.15 -10.48
N VAL A 245 7.67 21.04 -9.85
CA VAL A 245 7.20 21.04 -8.44
C VAL A 245 8.16 20.29 -7.50
N LEU A 246 8.78 19.21 -7.96
CA LEU A 246 9.56 18.32 -7.10
C LEU A 246 11.05 18.68 -7.10
N GLY A 247 11.69 18.48 -5.94
CA GLY A 247 13.15 18.58 -5.82
C GLY A 247 13.86 17.48 -6.61
N ARG A 248 15.16 17.67 -6.90
CA ARG A 248 15.98 16.71 -7.66
C ARG A 248 15.97 15.31 -7.07
N ASP A 249 16.07 15.19 -5.76
CA ASP A 249 16.12 13.88 -5.08
C ASP A 249 14.75 13.18 -5.12
N GLN A 250 13.66 13.93 -4.93
CA GLN A 250 12.29 13.41 -5.04
C GLN A 250 11.99 12.92 -6.45
N LEU A 251 12.41 13.67 -7.48
CA LEU A 251 12.31 13.23 -8.87
C LEU A 251 13.07 11.93 -9.07
N ARG A 252 14.35 11.89 -8.66
CA ARG A 252 15.20 10.72 -8.79
C ARG A 252 14.56 9.48 -8.15
N GLU A 253 14.02 9.61 -6.93
CA GLU A 253 13.31 8.52 -6.29
C GLU A 253 12.14 8.01 -7.15
N VAL A 254 11.23 8.91 -7.58
CA VAL A 254 10.08 8.50 -8.40
C VAL A 254 10.55 7.77 -9.67
N PHE A 255 11.59 8.26 -10.35
CA PHE A 255 12.14 7.62 -11.55
C PHE A 255 12.76 6.24 -11.26
N LEU A 256 13.51 6.11 -10.17
CA LEU A 256 14.12 4.83 -9.77
C LEU A 256 13.04 3.80 -9.42
N PHE A 257 12.04 4.19 -8.62
CA PHE A 257 10.92 3.31 -8.30
C PHE A 257 10.07 2.95 -9.52
N THR A 258 9.87 3.88 -10.46
CA THR A 258 9.19 3.61 -11.73
C THR A 258 9.96 2.56 -12.54
N THR A 259 11.27 2.74 -12.69
CA THR A 259 12.15 1.80 -13.39
C THR A 259 12.13 0.42 -12.74
N LEU A 260 12.22 0.38 -11.41
CA LEU A 260 12.14 -0.86 -10.65
C LEU A 260 10.81 -1.58 -10.89
N LYS A 261 9.68 -0.87 -10.79
CA LYS A 261 8.35 -1.44 -11.00
C LYS A 261 8.16 -1.97 -12.43
N LEU A 262 8.62 -1.22 -13.43
CA LEU A 262 8.61 -1.65 -14.84
C LEU A 262 9.47 -2.91 -15.04
N SER A 263 10.65 -3.00 -14.41
CA SER A 263 11.50 -4.18 -14.52
C SER A 263 10.86 -5.43 -13.92
N TRP A 264 10.15 -5.29 -12.79
CA TRP A 264 9.36 -6.38 -12.19
C TRP A 264 8.23 -6.83 -13.12
N GLN A 265 7.49 -5.90 -13.70
CA GLN A 265 6.41 -6.22 -14.66
C GLN A 265 6.95 -6.91 -15.91
N ALA A 266 8.04 -6.42 -16.49
CA ALA A 266 8.69 -7.03 -17.65
C ALA A 266 9.15 -8.46 -17.36
N ARG A 267 9.77 -8.68 -16.19
CA ARG A 267 10.17 -10.02 -15.77
C ARG A 267 8.99 -10.97 -15.61
N GLN A 268 7.89 -10.51 -15.02
CA GLN A 268 6.67 -11.32 -14.91
C GLN A 268 6.10 -11.66 -16.27
N ALA A 269 6.10 -10.73 -17.23
CA ALA A 269 5.65 -10.98 -18.58
C ALA A 269 6.52 -12.04 -19.28
N ILE A 270 7.84 -12.00 -19.11
CA ILE A 270 8.77 -13.01 -19.62
C ILE A 270 8.50 -14.38 -19.00
N LEU A 271 8.35 -14.46 -17.68
CA LEU A 271 8.07 -15.71 -16.98
C LEU A 271 6.71 -16.31 -17.38
N ALA A 272 5.70 -15.47 -17.62
CA ALA A 272 4.39 -15.91 -18.08
C ALA A 272 4.39 -16.36 -19.56
N ALA A 273 5.30 -15.85 -20.37
CA ALA A 273 5.45 -16.20 -21.79
C ALA A 273 6.36 -17.42 -22.02
N ALA A 274 7.07 -17.91 -21.00
CA ALA A 274 7.89 -19.11 -21.11
C ALA A 274 6.98 -20.35 -21.28
N PRO A 275 7.23 -21.22 -22.29
CA PRO A 275 6.43 -22.42 -22.48
C PRO A 275 6.54 -23.32 -21.25
N SER A 276 5.38 -23.77 -20.75
CA SER A 276 5.28 -24.68 -19.61
C SER A 276 5.77 -26.07 -20.02
N GLY A 277 7.07 -26.32 -19.85
CA GLY A 277 7.66 -27.66 -19.99
C GLY A 277 8.62 -27.81 -21.17
N ALA A 278 9.89 -27.96 -20.82
CA ALA A 278 10.80 -28.92 -21.45
C ALA A 278 11.39 -29.77 -20.30
#